data_AF-A0A1B1UK59-F1
#
_entry.id   AF-A0A1B1UK59-F1
#
_cell.length_a   1.000
_cell.length_b   1.000
_cell.length_c   1.000
_cell.angle_alpha   90.00
_cell.angle_beta   90.00
_cell.angle_gamma   90.00
#
_symmetry.space_group_name_H-M   'P 1'
#
loop_
_entity.id
_entity.type
_entity.pdbx_description
1 polymer ?
#
loop_
_entity_poly.entity_id
_entity_poly.type
_entity_poly.pdbx_seq_one_letter_code
_entity_poly.pdbx_strand_id
1 'polypeptide(L)'
;MPLKHPDAVAAIVTALRRVHGDNIARALLAGGVSSAALTDAALSLPIGNSDAVRMIGRALDSGDFSFTPDIGPLWYARYIYEDRRASMRVIDMEMSTPDKTFANTEISLRLSI
;
A
#
# COMPACT_ATOMS: atom_id res chain seq x y z
N MET A 1 -17.24 9.78 4.45
CA MET A 1 -16.85 11.13 3.95
C MET A 1 -16.60 11.04 2.43
N PRO A 2 -16.61 12.12 1.63
CA PRO A 2 -16.15 12.02 0.25
C PRO A 2 -14.66 11.66 0.20
N LEU A 3 -14.26 10.84 -0.77
CA LEU A 3 -12.85 10.49 -0.99
C LEU A 3 -12.06 11.75 -1.38
N LYS A 4 -10.90 11.95 -0.75
CA LYS A 4 -9.99 13.04 -1.02
C LYS A 4 -9.21 12.80 -2.32
N HIS A 5 -8.82 11.56 -2.58
CA HIS A 5 -8.01 11.14 -3.72
C HIS A 5 -8.62 9.89 -4.40
N PRO A 6 -9.75 10.05 -5.12
CA PRO A 6 -10.45 8.93 -5.73
C PRO A 6 -9.58 8.13 -6.72
N ASP A 7 -8.65 8.79 -7.42
CA ASP A 7 -7.74 8.12 -8.36
C ASP A 7 -6.77 7.16 -7.66
N ALA A 8 -6.26 7.55 -6.48
CA ALA A 8 -5.35 6.71 -5.69
C ALA A 8 -6.09 5.48 -5.16
N VAL A 9 -7.32 5.68 -4.66
CA VAL A 9 -8.21 4.59 -4.23
C VAL A 9 -8.53 3.67 -5.40
N ALA A 10 -8.88 4.20 -6.57
CA ALA A 10 -9.19 3.42 -7.76
C ALA A 10 -7.98 2.57 -8.22
N ALA A 11 -6.77 3.11 -8.13
CA ALA A 11 -5.54 2.40 -8.48
C ALA A 11 -5.29 1.20 -7.54
N ILE A 12 -5.43 1.39 -6.23
CA ILE A 12 -5.39 0.29 -5.24
C ILE A 12 -6.45 -0.76 -5.53
N VAL A 13 -7.70 -0.32 -5.69
CA VAL A 13 -8.83 -1.23 -5.96
C VAL A 13 -8.53 -2.06 -7.20
N THR A 14 -8.00 -1.45 -8.25
CA THR A 14 -7.64 -2.13 -9.50
C THR A 14 -6.52 -3.15 -9.28
N ALA A 15 -5.49 -2.81 -8.49
CA ALA A 15 -4.41 -3.74 -8.13
C ALA A 15 -4.94 -4.97 -7.39
N LEU A 16 -5.74 -4.75 -6.34
CA LEU A 16 -6.32 -5.82 -5.54
C LEU A 16 -7.28 -6.69 -6.34
N ARG A 17 -8.11 -6.08 -7.21
CA ARG A 17 -9.02 -6.82 -8.10
C ARG A 17 -8.28 -7.74 -9.05
N ARG A 18 -7.14 -7.29 -9.58
CA ARG A 18 -6.36 -8.10 -10.51
C ARG A 18 -5.77 -9.34 -9.85
N VAL A 19 -5.31 -9.23 -8.60
CA VAL A 19 -4.66 -10.34 -7.89
C VAL A 19 -5.66 -11.26 -7.20
N HIS A 20 -6.71 -10.70 -6.59
CA HIS A 20 -7.63 -11.45 -5.73
C HIS A 20 -9.04 -11.59 -6.32
N GLY A 21 -9.35 -10.90 -7.41
CA GLY A 21 -10.71 -10.82 -7.96
C GLY A 21 -11.60 -9.81 -7.22
N ASP A 22 -12.72 -9.46 -7.86
CA ASP A 22 -13.60 -8.36 -7.42
C ASP A 22 -14.18 -8.51 -6.01
N ASN A 23 -14.65 -9.72 -5.69
CA ASN A 23 -15.30 -9.98 -4.40
C ASN A 23 -14.30 -9.90 -3.24
N ILE A 24 -13.09 -10.43 -3.43
CA ILE A 24 -12.04 -10.41 -2.42
C ILE A 24 -11.47 -9.00 -2.28
N ALA A 25 -11.25 -8.27 -3.37
CA ALA A 25 -10.79 -6.89 -3.31
C ALA A 25 -11.75 -5.98 -2.51
N ARG A 26 -13.07 -6.13 -2.70
CA ARG A 26 -14.06 -5.41 -1.89
C ARG A 26 -14.01 -5.80 -0.41
N ALA A 27 -13.91 -7.10 -0.13
CA ALA A 27 -13.81 -7.58 1.25
C ALA A 27 -12.54 -7.09 1.94
N LEU A 28 -11.40 -7.07 1.24
CA LEU A 28 -10.12 -6.54 1.74
C LEU A 28 -10.18 -5.04 2.03
N LEU A 29 -10.84 -4.26 1.18
CA LEU A 29 -10.98 -2.81 1.42
C LEU A 29 -11.90 -2.49 2.61
N ALA A 30 -12.93 -3.31 2.84
CA ALA A 30 -13.86 -3.15 3.95
C ALA A 30 -13.31 -3.72 5.27
N GLY A 31 -12.65 -4.88 5.22
CA GLY A 31 -12.13 -5.60 6.38
C GLY A 31 -10.71 -5.20 6.80
N GLY A 32 -10.00 -4.50 5.93
CA GLY A 32 -8.58 -4.19 6.08
C GLY A 32 -7.72 -5.10 5.19
N VAL A 33 -6.74 -4.50 4.51
CA VAL A 33 -5.74 -5.18 3.69
C VAL A 33 -4.37 -4.93 4.31
N SER A 34 -3.53 -5.96 4.44
CA SER A 34 -2.17 -5.72 4.91
C SER A 34 -1.39 -4.88 3.91
N SER A 35 -0.48 -4.04 4.40
CA SER A 35 0.39 -3.23 3.55
C SER A 35 1.28 -4.14 2.68
N ALA A 36 1.66 -5.32 3.19
CA ALA A 36 2.30 -6.38 2.40
C ALA A 36 1.46 -6.82 1.18
N ALA A 37 0.19 -7.18 1.39
CA ALA A 37 -0.67 -7.62 0.30
C ALA A 37 -0.93 -6.50 -0.72
N LEU A 38 -1.00 -5.25 -0.25
CA LEU A 38 -1.08 -4.09 -1.13
C LEU A 38 0.19 -3.93 -1.98
N THR A 39 1.38 -4.00 -1.36
CA THR A 39 2.66 -3.91 -2.06
C THR A 39 2.80 -5.04 -3.08
N ASP A 40 2.50 -6.28 -2.70
CA ASP A 40 2.54 -7.43 -3.61
C ASP A 40 1.58 -7.24 -4.79
N ALA A 41 0.35 -6.80 -4.53
CA ALA A 41 -0.63 -6.55 -5.57
C ALA A 41 -0.17 -5.45 -6.53
N ALA A 42 0.38 -4.36 -6.01
CA ALA A 42 0.93 -3.27 -6.80
C ALA A 42 2.13 -3.69 -7.65
N LEU A 43 3.08 -4.44 -7.06
CA LEU A 43 4.29 -4.90 -7.74
C LEU A 43 4.02 -6.01 -8.77
N SER A 44 2.88 -6.70 -8.67
CA SER A 44 2.42 -7.69 -9.66
C SER A 44 1.80 -7.08 -10.93
N LEU A 45 1.50 -5.78 -10.92
CA LEU A 45 0.93 -5.10 -12.08
C LEU A 45 1.95 -5.04 -13.23
N PRO A 46 1.50 -5.11 -14.50
CA PRO A 46 2.36 -4.98 -15.67
C PRO A 46 2.70 -3.49 -15.94
N ILE A 47 3.22 -2.82 -14.92
CA ILE A 47 3.66 -1.41 -14.95
C ILE A 47 5.10 -1.33 -14.46
N GLY A 48 5.75 -0.17 -14.63
CA GLY A 48 7.10 0.03 -14.11
C GLY A 48 7.14 -0.05 -12.58
N ASN A 49 8.23 -0.58 -12.01
CA ASN A 49 8.41 -0.66 -10.55
C ASN A 49 8.29 0.72 -9.89
N SER A 50 8.80 1.77 -10.53
CA SER A 50 8.64 3.16 -10.08
C SER A 50 7.18 3.63 -10.03
N ASP A 51 6.35 3.18 -10.98
CA ASP A 51 4.95 3.56 -11.04
C ASP A 51 4.14 2.83 -9.98
N ALA A 52 4.44 1.55 -9.74
CA ALA A 52 3.88 0.77 -8.64
C ALA A 52 4.23 1.42 -7.28
N VAL A 53 5.49 1.81 -7.08
CA VAL A 53 5.94 2.51 -5.86
C VAL A 53 5.22 3.85 -5.68
N ARG A 54 5.10 4.65 -6.76
CA ARG A 54 4.36 5.92 -6.73
C ARG A 54 2.88 5.73 -6.41
N MET A 55 2.27 4.65 -6.94
CA MET A 55 0.89 4.30 -6.66
C MET A 55 0.68 3.99 -5.17
N ILE A 56 1.58 3.19 -4.57
CA ILE A 56 1.56 2.91 -3.14
C ILE A 56 1.69 4.22 -2.35
N GLY A 57 2.72 5.03 -2.61
CA GLY A 57 2.94 6.29 -1.90
C GLY A 57 1.72 7.23 -1.94
N ARG A 58 1.12 7.43 -3.12
CA ARG A 58 -0.08 8.25 -3.26
C ARG A 58 -1.27 7.74 -2.46
N ALA A 59 -1.41 6.43 -2.35
CA ALA A 59 -2.50 5.86 -1.58
C ALA A 59 -2.29 6.01 -0.08
N LEU A 60 -1.06 5.84 0.39
CA LEU A 60 -0.70 6.08 1.79
C LEU A 60 -0.89 7.56 2.18
N ASP A 61 -0.50 8.48 1.30
CA ASP A 61 -0.64 9.93 1.51
C ASP A 61 -2.07 10.45 1.29
N SER A 62 -2.98 9.62 0.75
CA SER A 62 -4.32 10.06 0.35
C SER A 62 -5.17 10.57 1.52
N GLY A 63 -4.91 10.07 2.73
CA GLY A 63 -5.77 10.25 3.89
C GLY A 63 -7.15 9.59 3.76
N ASP A 64 -7.35 8.76 2.72
CA ASP A 64 -8.58 7.98 2.51
C ASP A 64 -8.51 6.59 3.16
N PHE A 65 -7.34 6.18 3.63
CA PHE A 65 -7.13 4.93 4.36
C PHE A 65 -6.81 5.17 5.82
N SER A 66 -7.43 4.38 6.70
CA SER A 66 -7.05 4.27 8.11
C SER A 66 -6.04 3.15 8.29
N PHE A 67 -4.99 3.39 9.08
CA PHE A 67 -3.98 2.41 9.43
C PHE A 67 -4.33 1.69 10.74
N THR A 68 -3.99 0.41 10.82
CA THR A 68 -4.02 -0.37 12.06
C THR A 68 -2.71 -1.15 12.17
N PRO A 69 -1.89 -0.95 13.22
CA PRO A 69 -2.09 0.01 14.31
C PRO A 69 -2.09 1.47 13.82
N ASP A 70 -2.58 2.39 14.65
CA ASP A 70 -2.45 3.81 14.36
C ASP A 70 -0.97 4.20 14.41
N ILE A 71 -0.45 4.66 13.27
CA ILE A 71 0.95 5.05 13.08
C ILE A 71 1.16 6.56 13.25
N GLY A 72 0.10 7.30 13.58
CA GLY A 72 0.15 8.74 13.80
C GLY A 72 0.39 9.57 12.53
N PRO A 73 0.52 10.90 12.68
CA PRO A 73 0.63 11.82 11.54
C PRO A 73 2.03 11.89 10.94
N LEU A 74 3.05 11.40 11.66
CA LEU A 74 4.44 11.41 11.24
C LEU A 74 4.89 9.96 11.03
N TRP A 75 5.01 9.58 9.78
CA TRP A 75 5.51 8.29 9.36
C TRP A 75 6.27 8.46 8.04
N TYR A 76 7.13 7.50 7.71
CA TYR A 76 7.77 7.43 6.40
C TYR A 76 7.84 5.99 5.90
N ALA A 77 7.69 5.85 4.59
CA ALA A 77 7.86 4.59 3.88
C ALA A 77 9.34 4.34 3.56
N ARG A 78 9.87 3.18 3.95
CA ARG A 78 11.20 2.72 3.53
C ARG A 78 11.04 1.59 2.52
N TYR A 79 11.50 1.81 1.29
CA TYR A 79 11.47 0.77 0.25
C TYR A 79 12.67 -0.15 0.37
N ILE A 80 12.42 -1.46 0.30
CA ILE A 80 13.42 -2.52 0.30
C ILE A 80 13.65 -2.95 -1.15
N TYR A 81 14.91 -2.92 -1.57
CA TYR A 81 15.32 -3.25 -2.93
C TYR A 81 15.85 -4.67 -3.02
N GLU A 82 15.69 -5.29 -4.20
CA GLU A 82 16.27 -6.57 -4.53
C GLU A 82 17.79 -6.54 -4.35
N ASP A 83 18.34 -7.49 -3.59
CA ASP A 83 19.78 -7.61 -3.36
C ASP A 83 20.49 -8.21 -4.60
N ARG A 84 20.51 -7.40 -5.67
CA ARG A 84 21.14 -7.72 -6.93
C ARG A 84 21.87 -6.48 -7.44
N ARG A 85 23.10 -6.67 -7.91
CA ARG A 85 23.98 -5.57 -8.34
C ARG A 85 23.26 -4.66 -9.35
N ALA A 86 23.16 -3.37 -9.03
CA ALA A 86 22.49 -2.33 -9.82
C ALA A 86 20.97 -2.51 -10.05
N SER A 87 20.29 -3.36 -9.28
CA SER A 87 18.83 -3.45 -9.31
C SER A 87 18.22 -2.31 -8.48
N MET A 88 17.31 -1.55 -9.08
CA MET A 88 16.43 -0.59 -8.36
C MET A 88 15.03 -1.15 -8.17
N ARG A 89 14.89 -2.48 -8.25
CA ARG A 89 13.59 -3.14 -8.09
C ARG A 89 13.23 -3.16 -6.61
N VAL A 90 12.19 -2.42 -6.24
CA VAL A 90 11.55 -2.55 -4.94
C VAL A 90 10.85 -3.90 -4.86
N ILE A 91 11.10 -4.63 -3.78
CA ILE A 91 10.52 -5.95 -3.48
C ILE A 91 9.63 -5.92 -2.24
N ASP A 92 9.83 -4.95 -1.35
CA ASP A 92 9.04 -4.80 -0.14
C ASP A 92 9.12 -3.36 0.39
N MET A 93 8.38 -3.07 1.45
CA MET A 93 8.34 -1.77 2.12
C MET A 93 8.16 -1.95 3.62
N GLU A 94 8.72 -1.05 4.41
CA GLU A 94 8.42 -0.89 5.83
C GLU A 94 7.83 0.50 6.09
N MET A 95 7.07 0.65 7.17
CA MET A 95 6.73 1.99 7.67
C MET A 95 7.40 2.24 9.01
N SER A 96 7.94 3.43 9.15
CA SER A 96 8.58 3.87 10.38
C SER A 96 7.89 5.11 10.90
N THR A 97 7.61 5.11 12.19
CA THR A 97 7.24 6.28 12.98
C THR A 97 8.46 6.74 13.78
N PRO A 98 8.41 7.90 14.47
CA PRO A 98 9.50 8.32 15.37
C PRO A 98 9.84 7.28 16.45
N ASP A 99 8.84 6.49 16.88
CA ASP A 99 8.96 5.60 18.03
C ASP A 99 9.21 4.13 17.63
N LYS A 100 8.72 3.69 16.46
CA LYS A 100 8.77 2.29 16.06
C LYS A 100 8.80 2.13 14.53
N THR A 101 9.51 1.10 14.08
CA THR A 101 9.36 0.56 12.72
C THR A 101 8.41 -0.64 12.73
N PHE A 102 7.49 -0.66 11.77
CA PHE A 102 6.53 -1.72 11.55
C PHE A 102 6.85 -2.43 10.23
N ALA A 103 6.89 -3.76 10.29
CA ALA A 103 6.94 -4.57 9.08
C ALA A 103 5.65 -4.38 8.25
N ASN A 104 5.74 -4.59 6.95
CA ASN A 104 4.61 -4.45 6.02
C ASN A 104 3.41 -5.34 6.39
N THR A 105 3.68 -6.46 7.05
CA THR A 105 2.68 -7.43 7.53
C THR A 105 2.01 -7.00 8.84
N GLU A 106 2.62 -6.12 9.62
CA GLU A 106 2.05 -5.59 10.87
C GLU A 106 1.03 -4.48 10.63
N ILE A 107 0.99 -3.91 9.43
CA ILE A 107 0.16 -2.75 9.10
C ILE A 107 -0.99 -3.20 8.22
N SER A 108 -2.21 -2.84 8.62
CA SER A 108 -3.41 -3.00 7.82
C SER A 108 -3.97 -1.65 7.42
N LEU A 109 -4.38 -1.52 6.15
CA LEU A 109 -5.06 -0.37 5.59
C LEU A 109 -6.53 -0.70 5.38
N ARG A 110 -7.42 0.17 5.83
CA ARG A 110 -8.85 0.05 5.56
C ARG A 110 -9.36 1.34 4.94
N LEU A 111 -10.26 1.25 3.97
CA LEU A 111 -10.85 2.44 3.38
C LEU A 111 -11.74 3.15 4.42
N SER A 112 -11.50 4.44 4.63
CA SER A 112 -12.25 5.30 5.55
C SER A 112 -13.49 5.86 4.85
N ILE A 113 -14.46 5.00 4.54
CA ILE A 113 -15.73 5.36 3.90
C ILE A 113 -16.77 5.85 4.91
#